data_AF-A0A0F9L269-F1
#
_entry.id   AF-A0A0F9L269-F1
#
_cell.length_a   1.000
_cell.length_b   1.000
_cell.length_c   1.000
_cell.angle_alpha   90.00
_cell.angle_beta   90.00
_cell.angle_gamma   90.00
#
_symmetry.space_group_name_H-M   'P 1'
#
loop_
_entity.id
_entity.type
_entity.pdbx_description
1 polymer ?
#
loop_
_entity_poly.entity_id
_entity_poly.type
_entity_poly.pdbx_seq_one_letter_code
_entity_poly.pdbx_strand_id
1 'polypeptide(L)' 'MSKLIPNIMLSQLKALNAKQLKRLKSCEVTADGVYVFTFINPTTEFIRQSADREGELSNSQPGLETIDEILGGTD' A
#
# COMPACT_ATOMS: atom_id res chain seq x y z
N MET A 1 19.07 -13.81 5.23
CA MET A 1 18.29 -12.74 5.89
C MET A 1 16.84 -13.20 5.99
N SER A 2 16.34 -13.46 7.20
CA SER A 2 14.93 -13.75 7.40
C SER A 2 14.15 -12.46 7.16
N LYS A 3 13.68 -12.23 5.93
CA LYS A 3 12.75 -11.13 5.66
C LYS A 3 11.48 -11.42 6.45
N LEU A 4 11.29 -10.70 7.55
CA LEU A 4 10.14 -10.79 8.44
C LEU A 4 8.81 -10.59 7.67
N ILE A 5 8.87 -9.84 6.57
CA ILE A 5 7.76 -9.57 5.67
C ILE A 5 8.08 -10.18 4.29
N PRO A 6 7.20 -11.06 3.75
CA PRO A 6 7.41 -11.63 2.43
C PRO A 6 7.33 -10.56 1.36
N ASN A 7 8.10 -10.71 0.28
CA ASN A 7 8.12 -9.79 -0.84
C ASN A 7 7.46 -10.44 -2.07
N ILE A 8 6.62 -9.69 -2.78
CA ILE A 8 6.00 -10.12 -4.04
C ILE A 8 6.06 -9.01 -5.09
N MET A 9 5.95 -9.38 -6.36
CA MET A 9 5.79 -8.44 -7.47
C MET A 9 4.35 -7.91 -7.52
N LEU A 10 4.17 -6.68 -8.01
CA LEU A 10 2.86 -6.05 -8.18
C LEU A 10 1.92 -6.89 -9.06
N SER A 11 2.46 -7.56 -10.08
CA SER A 11 1.71 -8.50 -10.93
C SER A 11 1.16 -9.70 -10.16
N GLN A 12 1.92 -10.20 -9.18
CA GLN A 12 1.51 -11.32 -8.33
C GLN A 12 0.43 -10.90 -7.33
N LEU A 13 0.52 -9.68 -6.78
CA LEU A 13 -0.53 -9.12 -5.93
C LEU A 13 -1.85 -8.99 -6.70
N LYS A 14 -1.81 -8.47 -7.93
CA LYS A 14 -2.98 -8.32 -8.82
C LYS A 14 -3.64 -9.65 -9.20
N ALA A 15 -2.88 -10.75 -9.17
CA ALA A 15 -3.40 -12.09 -9.45
C ALA A 15 -4.17 -12.72 -8.28
N LEU A 16 -4.08 -12.16 -7.07
CA LEU A 16 -4.81 -12.67 -5.91
C LEU A 16 -6.30 -12.37 -6.02
N ASN A 17 -7.14 -13.36 -5.76
CA ASN A 17 -8.58 -13.12 -5.61
C ASN A 17 -8.91 -12.52 -4.24
N ALA A 18 -10.13 -11.97 -4.10
CA ALA A 18 -10.57 -11.31 -2.87
C ALA A 18 -10.48 -12.20 -1.61
N LYS A 19 -10.69 -13.52 -1.74
CA LYS A 19 -10.58 -14.45 -0.60
C LYS A 19 -9.12 -14.62 -0.17
N GLN A 20 -8.19 -14.65 -1.12
CA GLN A 20 -6.75 -14.73 -0.84
C GLN A 20 -6.25 -13.42 -0.24
N LEU A 21 -6.66 -12.28 -0.79
CA LEU A 21 -6.25 -10.96 -0.30
C LEU A 21 -6.71 -10.73 1.15
N LYS A 22 -7.94 -11.15 1.50
CA LYS A 22 -8.45 -11.10 2.88
C LYS A 22 -7.68 -11.99 3.88
N ARG A 23 -7.01 -13.03 3.40
CA ARG A 23 -6.21 -13.95 4.23
C ARG A 23 -4.75 -13.55 4.33
N LEU A 24 -4.26 -12.71 3.42
CA LEU A 24 -2.91 -12.18 3.45
C LEU A 24 -2.73 -11.35 4.72
N LYS A 25 -1.62 -11.54 5.44
CA LYS A 25 -1.33 -10.77 6.67
C LYS A 25 -0.58 -9.48 6.35
N SER A 26 0.57 -9.62 5.69
CA SER A 26 1.37 -8.52 5.17
C SER A 26 2.28 -9.01 4.04
N CYS A 27 2.67 -8.09 3.16
CA CYS A 27 3.76 -8.30 2.21
C CYS A 27 4.34 -6.97 1.72
N GLU A 28 5.60 -6.96 1.30
CA GLU A 28 6.20 -5.89 0.53
C GLU A 28 5.87 -6.10 -0.95
N VAL A 29 5.47 -5.04 -1.63
CA VAL A 29 5.12 -5.05 -3.05
C VAL A 29 6.19 -4.30 -3.82
N THR A 30 6.75 -4.96 -4.82
CA THR A 30 7.76 -4.39 -5.71
C THR A 30 7.27 -4.35 -7.15
N ALA A 31 7.76 -3.39 -7.92
CA ALA A 31 7.59 -3.30 -9.37
C ALA A 31 8.96 -3.08 -9.99
N ASP A 32 9.35 -3.94 -10.93
CA ASP A 32 10.64 -3.87 -11.62
C ASP A 32 11.86 -3.82 -10.67
N GLY A 33 11.77 -4.54 -9.54
CA GLY A 33 12.81 -4.57 -8.51
C GLY A 33 12.82 -3.38 -7.55
N VAL A 34 11.95 -2.39 -7.75
CA VAL A 34 11.79 -1.20 -6.90
C VAL A 34 10.67 -1.43 -5.90
N TYR A 35 10.91 -1.08 -4.63
CA TYR A 35 9.87 -1.09 -3.60
C TYR A 35 8.78 -0.06 -3.94
N VAL A 36 7.51 -0.49 -3.93
CA VAL A 36 6.37 0.38 -4.18
C VAL A 36 5.67 0.69 -2.86
N PHE A 37 5.20 -0.33 -2.15
CA PHE A 37 4.51 -0.18 -0.88
C PHE A 37 4.53 -1.48 -0.06
N THR A 38 4.14 -1.38 1.21
CA THR A 38 3.90 -2.55 2.07
C THR A 38 2.40 -2.72 2.24
N PHE A 39 1.86 -3.85 1.78
CA PHE A 39 0.51 -4.25 2.11
C PHE A 39 0.47 -4.77 3.54
N ILE A 40 -0.44 -4.24 4.35
CA ILE A 40 -0.76 -4.74 5.69
C ILE A 40 -2.26 -4.92 5.76
N ASN A 41 -2.72 -6.09 6.18
CA ASN A 41 -4.14 -6.36 6.28
C ASN A 41 -4.76 -5.57 7.45
N PRO A 42 -5.70 -4.65 7.18
CA PRO A 42 -6.22 -3.72 8.17
C PRO A 42 -7.34 -4.35 9.02
N THR A 43 -7.37 -5.67 9.22
CA THR A 43 -8.40 -6.32 10.06
C THR A 43 -8.31 -5.94 11.54
N THR A 44 -7.27 -5.24 11.96
CA THR A 44 -7.18 -4.64 13.30
C THR A 44 -7.54 -3.16 13.24
N GLU A 45 -8.45 -2.72 14.11
CA GLU A 45 -8.94 -1.35 14.17
C GLU A 45 -7.82 -0.33 14.38
N PHE A 46 -6.83 -0.67 15.20
CA PHE A 46 -5.64 0.16 15.45
C PHE A 46 -4.83 0.47 14.18
N ILE A 47 -4.68 -0.52 13.28
CA ILE A 47 -3.91 -0.33 12.03
C ILE A 47 -4.67 0.59 11.08
N ARG A 48 -6.01 0.52 11.05
CA ARG A 48 -6.83 1.44 10.23
C ARG A 48 -6.68 2.88 10.67
N GLN A 49 -6.91 3.15 11.96
CA GLN A 49 -6.82 4.52 12.51
C GLN A 49 -5.43 5.12 12.30
N SER A 50 -4.38 4.29 12.45
CA SER A 50 -3.01 4.72 12.20
C SER A 50 -2.76 4.99 10.71
N ALA A 51 -3.21 4.11 9.81
CA ALA A 51 -3.04 4.29 8.38
C ALA A 51 -3.75 5.54 7.84
N ASP A 52 -4.96 5.84 8.32
CA ASP A 52 -5.73 7.02 7.91
C ASP A 52 -4.99 8.31 8.32
N ARG A 53 -4.56 8.39 9.58
CA ARG A 53 -3.80 9.53 10.11
C ARG A 53 -2.49 9.76 9.34
N GLU A 54 -1.71 8.70 9.11
CA GLU A 54 -0.44 8.83 8.39
C GLU A 54 -0.66 9.17 6.92
N GLY A 55 -1.75 8.69 6.31
CA GLY A 55 -2.15 9.06 4.94
C GLY A 55 -2.46 10.55 4.80
N GLU A 56 -3.20 11.13 5.74
CA GLU A 56 -3.50 12.58 5.77
C GLU A 56 -2.22 13.43 5.88
N LEU A 57 -1.30 13.01 6.76
CA LEU A 57 0.00 13.68 6.92
C LEU A 57 0.84 13.57 5.65
N SER A 58 0.88 12.39 5.03
CA SER A 58 1.62 12.16 3.78
C SER A 58 1.09 13.01 2.63
N ASN A 59 -0.23 13.15 2.51
CA ASN A 59 -0.85 13.99 1.48
C ASN A 59 -0.60 15.49 1.69
N SER A 60 -0.21 15.88 2.90
CA SER A 60 0.11 17.27 3.24
C SER A 60 1.60 17.61 3.02
N GLN A 61 2.41 16.65 2.57
CA GLN A 61 3.85 16.84 2.42
C GLN A 61 4.19 17.72 1.20
N PRO A 62 4.89 18.86 1.39
CA PRO A 62 5.26 19.74 0.28
C PRO A 62 6.17 19.06 -0.74
N GLY A 63 5.90 19.27 -2.03
CA GLY A 63 6.72 18.76 -3.14
C GLY A 63 6.36 17.34 -3.60
N LEU A 64 5.31 16.75 -3.06
CA LEU A 64 4.67 15.54 -3.57
C LEU A 64 3.31 15.89 -4.15
N GLU A 65 2.83 15.08 -5.09
CA GLU A 65 1.54 15.26 -5.73
C GLU A 65 0.61 14.12 -5.32
N THR A 66 -0.60 14.49 -4.93
CA THR A 66 -1.73 13.57 -4.76
C THR A 66 -2.14 12.97 -6.10
N ILE A 67 -2.89 11.86 -6.07
CA ILE A 67 -3.37 11.23 -7.30
C ILE A 67 -4.26 12.17 -8.13
N ASP A 68 -5.04 13.04 -7.48
CA ASP A 68 -5.89 14.01 -8.15
C ASP A 68 -5.06 15.10 -8.85
N GLU A 69 -3.98 15.57 -8.24
CA GLU A 69 -3.04 16.51 -8.87
C GLU A 69 -2.36 15.88 -10.11
N ILE A 70 -1.92 14.63 -10.00
CA ILE A 70 -1.26 13.90 -11.10
C ILE A 70 -2.23 13.63 -12.27
N LEU A 71 -3.46 13.22 -11.97
CA LEU A 71 -4.47 12.91 -12.98
C LEU A 71 -5.12 14.16 -13.57
N GLY A 72 -4.74 15.35 -13.10
CA GLY A 72 -5.27 16.62 -13.58
C GLY A 72 -6.73 16.82 -13.20
N GLY A 73 -7.09 16.45 -11.96
CA GLY A 73 -8.44 16.50 -11.40
C GLY A 73 -9.20 17.73 -11.88
N THR A 74 -10.19 17.49 -12.73
CA THR A 74 -11.16 18.49 -13.16
C THR A 74 -12.31 18.43 -12.18
N ASP A 75 -12.60 19.54 -11.50
CA ASP A 75 -13.88 19.75 -10.84
C ASP A 75 -15.03 19.61 -11.87
#